data_AF-D0MHI9-F1
#
_entry.id   AF-D0MHI9-F1
#
_cell.length_a   1.000
_cell.length_b   1.000
_cell.length_c   1.000
_cell.angle_alpha   90.00
_cell.angle_beta   90.00
_cell.angle_gamma   90.00
#
_symmetry.space_group_name_H-M   'P 1'
#
loop_
_entity.id
_entity.type
_entity.pdbx_description
1 polymer ?
#
loop_
_entity_poly.entity_id
_entity_poly.type
_entity_poly.pdbx_seq_one_letter_code
_entity_poly.pdbx_strand_id
1 'polypeptide(L)'
;MQKTKRVAIGLLAAGLLLAGCGGDRSETVAVDSTLVDVFVELHLLSARQALVGDVTPAFRDSVLARYGLDSATVARRLQHYARDPEAFRQLYQQIQERLMLEHYGSEATPR
;
A
#
# COMPACT_ATOMS: atom_id res chain seq x y z
N MET A 1 1.04 37.38 -56.48
CA MET A 1 1.89 36.30 -55.91
C MET A 1 1.32 35.91 -54.55
N GLN A 2 0.50 34.86 -54.50
CA GLN A 2 -0.24 34.44 -53.30
C GLN A 2 0.55 33.30 -52.62
N LYS A 3 1.04 33.54 -51.40
CA LYS A 3 1.87 32.60 -50.64
C LYS A 3 1.11 31.30 -50.36
N THR A 4 1.80 30.21 -50.65
CA THR A 4 1.41 28.80 -50.54
C THR A 4 0.98 28.42 -49.11
N LYS A 5 -0.28 27.97 -48.97
CA LYS A 5 -0.81 27.30 -47.78
C LYS A 5 -0.41 25.82 -47.78
N ARG A 6 0.73 25.50 -47.18
CA ARG A 6 1.13 24.13 -46.77
C ARG A 6 2.04 24.39 -45.57
N VAL A 7 1.65 24.14 -44.33
CA VAL A 7 1.80 22.86 -43.64
C VAL A 7 0.86 22.90 -42.44
N ALA A 8 -0.30 22.24 -42.52
CA ALA A 8 -1.22 22.06 -41.40
C ALA A 8 -1.60 20.56 -41.26
N ILE A 9 -0.69 19.67 -41.64
CA ILE A 9 -0.90 18.21 -41.63
C ILE A 9 -0.06 17.52 -40.54
N GLY A 10 0.92 18.21 -39.95
CA GLY A 10 1.80 17.62 -38.92
C GLY A 10 1.21 17.58 -37.50
N LEU A 11 0.12 18.29 -37.21
CA LEU A 11 -0.40 18.46 -35.84
C LEU A 11 -1.54 17.51 -35.47
N LEU A 12 -2.12 16.78 -36.43
CA LEU A 12 -3.21 15.83 -36.17
C LEU A 12 -2.75 14.43 -35.73
N ALA A 13 -1.47 14.09 -35.91
CA ALA A 13 -0.94 12.76 -35.55
C ALA A 13 -0.51 12.63 -34.07
N ALA A 14 -0.36 13.74 -33.33
CA ALA A 14 0.15 13.71 -31.96
C ALA A 14 -0.94 13.49 -30.88
N GLY A 15 -2.23 13.59 -31.25
CA GLY A 15 -3.34 13.49 -30.28
C GLY A 15 -3.83 12.08 -29.98
N LEU A 16 -3.45 11.07 -30.77
CA LEU A 16 -4.08 9.74 -30.73
C LEU A 16 -3.36 8.70 -29.86
N LEU A 17 -2.30 9.08 -29.13
CA LEU A 17 -1.51 8.17 -28.29
C LEU A 17 -1.87 8.19 -26.80
N LEU A 18 -2.91 8.93 -26.39
CA LEU A 18 -3.34 9.02 -24.98
C LEU A 18 -4.56 8.15 -24.63
N ALA A 19 -5.12 7.41 -25.59
CA ALA A 19 -6.21 6.48 -25.34
C ALA A 19 -5.67 5.09 -25.01
N GLY A 20 -5.21 4.89 -23.77
CA GLY A 20 -4.56 3.61 -23.44
C GLY A 20 -4.24 3.32 -21.98
N CYS A 21 -4.84 3.99 -20.99
CA CYS A 21 -4.95 3.40 -19.64
C CYS A 21 -6.36 2.85 -19.50
N GLY A 22 -6.61 1.73 -20.17
CA GLY A 22 -7.77 0.89 -19.92
C GLY A 22 -7.69 0.43 -18.47
N GLY A 23 -8.42 1.12 -17.60
CA GLY A 23 -8.70 0.64 -16.26
C GLY A 23 -9.56 -0.60 -16.38
N ASP A 24 -8.92 -1.76 -16.46
CA ASP A 24 -9.57 -3.00 -16.08
C ASP A 24 -10.11 -2.75 -14.67
N ARG A 25 -11.44 -2.81 -14.52
CA ARG A 25 -12.06 -2.95 -13.20
C ARG A 25 -11.66 -4.34 -12.72
N SER A 26 -10.43 -4.43 -12.22
CA SER A 26 -9.97 -5.52 -11.38
C SER A 26 -11.00 -5.61 -10.27
N GLU A 27 -11.64 -6.77 -10.16
CA GLU A 27 -12.46 -7.11 -9.01
C GLU A 27 -11.60 -6.83 -7.78
N THR A 28 -11.89 -5.74 -7.07
CA THR A 28 -11.00 -5.22 -6.02
C THR A 28 -10.88 -6.30 -4.95
N VAL A 29 -9.72 -6.93 -4.86
CA VAL A 29 -9.41 -7.86 -3.79
C VAL A 29 -9.64 -7.11 -2.48
N ALA A 30 -10.59 -7.58 -1.67
CA ALA A 30 -10.82 -7.01 -0.37
C ALA A 30 -9.53 -7.13 0.45
N VAL A 31 -9.01 -5.99 0.93
CA VAL A 31 -7.79 -5.97 1.74
C VAL A 31 -8.03 -6.75 3.03
N ASP A 32 -7.11 -7.65 3.34
CA ASP A 32 -7.12 -8.45 4.56
C ASP A 32 -6.83 -7.57 5.78
N SER A 33 -7.88 -7.22 6.52
CA SER A 33 -7.78 -6.37 7.72
C SER A 33 -6.90 -6.98 8.81
N THR A 34 -6.86 -8.31 8.94
CA THR A 34 -5.98 -8.98 9.91
C THR A 34 -4.52 -8.73 9.54
N LEU A 35 -4.21 -8.76 8.23
CA LEU A 35 -2.86 -8.51 7.75
C LEU A 35 -2.46 -7.04 7.95
N VAL A 36 -3.38 -6.10 7.74
CA VAL A 36 -3.18 -4.67 8.06
C VAL A 36 -2.82 -4.50 9.54
N ASP A 37 -3.63 -5.04 10.45
CA ASP A 37 -3.43 -4.88 11.90
C ASP A 37 -2.09 -5.48 12.35
N VAL A 38 -1.74 -6.66 11.84
CA VAL A 38 -0.45 -7.32 12.11
C VAL A 38 0.72 -6.45 11.65
N PHE A 39 0.67 -5.89 10.43
CA PHE A 39 1.75 -5.06 9.93
C PHE A 39 1.88 -3.74 10.70
N VAL A 40 0.76 -3.15 11.13
CA VAL A 40 0.76 -1.95 11.97
C VAL A 40 1.45 -2.26 13.30
N GLU A 41 1.06 -3.34 13.98
CA GLU A 41 1.70 -3.73 15.23
C GLU A 41 3.20 -4.01 15.08
N LEU A 42 3.60 -4.69 13.99
CA LEU A 42 5.01 -4.96 13.72
C LEU A 42 5.81 -3.68 13.43
N HIS A 43 5.21 -2.67 12.77
CA HIS A 43 5.84 -1.36 12.59
C HIS A 43 6.03 -0.65 13.93
N LEU A 44 5.00 -0.64 14.79
CA LEU A 44 5.09 -0.03 16.12
C LEU A 44 6.12 -0.76 17.00
N LEU A 45 6.17 -2.08 16.92
CA LEU A 45 7.17 -2.90 17.62
C LEU A 45 8.59 -2.57 17.13
N SER A 46 8.79 -2.41 15.81
CA SER A 46 10.07 -1.99 15.24
C SER A 46 10.47 -0.58 15.70
N ALA A 47 9.53 0.35 15.79
CA ALA A 47 9.77 1.69 16.30
C ALA A 47 10.18 1.66 17.78
N ARG A 48 9.49 0.84 18.60
CA ARG A 48 9.85 0.60 20.00
C ARG A 48 11.26 0.03 20.12
N GLN A 49 11.60 -0.97 19.31
CA GLN A 49 12.95 -1.53 19.29
C GLN A 49 14.01 -0.46 19.00
N ALA A 50 13.74 0.44 18.05
CA ALA A 50 14.66 1.53 17.70
C ALA A 50 14.84 2.57 18.83
N LEU A 51 13.82 2.77 19.67
CA LEU A 51 13.84 3.78 20.74
C LEU A 51 14.36 3.25 22.07
N VAL A 52 13.96 2.04 22.47
CA VAL A 52 14.21 1.49 23.82
C VAL A 52 15.00 0.18 23.83
N GLY A 53 15.20 -0.48 22.68
CA GLY A 53 16.13 -1.62 22.52
C GLY A 53 15.75 -2.94 23.21
N ASP A 54 14.69 -2.97 24.02
CA ASP A 54 14.27 -4.11 24.86
C ASP A 54 13.30 -5.07 24.15
N VAL A 55 13.24 -5.04 22.82
CA VAL A 55 12.39 -5.92 22.01
C VAL A 55 13.17 -7.16 21.58
N THR A 56 12.67 -8.33 21.96
CA THR A 56 13.24 -9.63 21.54
C THR A 56 12.47 -10.21 20.34
N PRO A 57 13.06 -11.17 19.58
CA PRO A 57 12.35 -11.84 18.49
C PRO A 57 11.04 -12.52 18.91
N ALA A 58 10.92 -12.93 20.19
CA ALA A 58 9.70 -13.53 20.73
C ALA A 58 8.50 -12.56 20.72
N PHE A 59 8.72 -11.24 20.71
CA PHE A 59 7.64 -10.26 20.60
C PHE A 59 6.98 -10.32 19.22
N ARG A 60 7.75 -10.48 18.14
CA ARG A 60 7.18 -10.67 16.79
C ARG A 60 6.26 -11.89 16.79
N ASP A 61 6.74 -13.02 17.30
CA ASP A 61 5.97 -14.26 17.31
C ASP A 61 4.72 -14.13 18.19
N SER A 62 4.81 -13.37 19.28
CA SER A 62 3.67 -13.04 20.14
C SER A 62 2.64 -12.15 19.44
N VAL A 63 3.07 -11.17 18.64
CA VAL A 63 2.18 -10.36 17.79
C VAL A 63 1.45 -11.28 16.82
N LEU A 64 2.16 -12.11 16.06
CA LEU A 64 1.53 -13.03 15.10
C LEU A 64 0.54 -13.99 15.77
N ALA A 65 0.92 -14.59 16.90
CA ALA A 65 0.10 -15.54 17.64
C ALA A 65 -1.22 -14.91 18.13
N ARG A 66 -1.23 -13.61 18.48
CA ARG A 66 -2.45 -12.89 18.89
C ARG A 66 -3.52 -12.88 17.79
N TYR A 67 -3.10 -12.87 16.53
CA TYR A 67 -3.98 -12.91 15.36
C TYR A 67 -4.20 -14.34 14.83
N GLY A 68 -3.75 -15.37 15.56
CA GLY A 68 -3.80 -16.76 15.11
C GLY A 68 -2.93 -17.03 13.88
N LEU A 69 -1.86 -16.25 13.70
CA LEU A 69 -0.92 -16.36 12.58
C LEU A 69 0.43 -16.88 13.06
N ASP A 70 1.16 -17.45 12.10
CA ASP A 70 2.60 -17.68 12.18
C ASP A 70 3.30 -17.06 10.96
N SER A 71 4.63 -17.00 11.00
CA SER A 71 5.44 -16.42 9.92
C SER A 71 5.18 -17.10 8.57
N ALA A 72 4.93 -18.40 8.55
CA ALA A 72 4.65 -19.16 7.32
C ALA A 72 3.29 -18.77 6.72
N THR A 73 2.28 -18.55 7.56
CA THR A 73 0.94 -18.13 7.16
C THR A 73 0.96 -16.70 6.62
N VAL A 74 1.68 -15.78 7.27
CA VAL A 74 1.89 -14.43 6.75
C VAL A 74 2.56 -14.48 5.38
N ALA A 75 3.63 -15.27 5.22
CA ALA A 75 4.32 -15.40 3.94
C ALA A 75 3.40 -15.94 2.84
N ARG A 76 2.56 -16.96 3.13
CA ARG A 76 1.55 -17.46 2.17
C ARG A 76 0.52 -16.40 1.80
N ARG A 77 0.04 -15.61 2.75
CA ARG A 77 -0.90 -14.50 2.48
C ARG A 77 -0.26 -13.44 1.60
N LEU A 78 1.00 -13.07 1.84
CA LEU A 78 1.74 -12.11 1.01
C LEU A 78 1.96 -12.59 -0.43
N GLN A 79 2.07 -13.90 -0.67
CA GLN A 79 2.14 -14.43 -2.04
C GLN A 79 0.89 -14.15 -2.87
N HIS A 80 -0.27 -13.91 -2.23
CA HIS A 80 -1.47 -13.47 -2.93
C HIS A 80 -1.29 -12.05 -3.47
N TYR A 81 -0.82 -11.13 -2.62
CA TYR A 81 -0.56 -9.74 -2.99
C TYR A 81 0.60 -9.57 -3.98
N ALA A 82 1.61 -10.46 -3.94
CA ALA A 82 2.74 -10.40 -4.88
C ALA A 82 2.32 -10.60 -6.35
N ARG A 83 1.13 -11.15 -6.61
CA ARG A 83 0.59 -11.40 -7.96
C ARG A 83 -0.32 -10.29 -8.45
N ASP A 84 -0.71 -9.36 -7.58
CA ASP A 84 -1.62 -8.26 -7.88
C ASP A 84 -1.04 -6.94 -7.32
N PRO A 85 -0.37 -6.14 -8.17
CA PRO A 85 0.22 -4.87 -7.74
C PRO A 85 -0.78 -3.87 -7.15
N GLU A 86 -2.04 -3.92 -7.60
CA GLU A 86 -3.08 -3.01 -7.14
C GLU A 86 -3.56 -3.42 -5.74
N ALA A 87 -3.79 -4.71 -5.49
CA ALA A 87 -4.08 -5.21 -4.16
C ALA A 87 -2.94 -4.92 -3.16
N PHE A 88 -1.68 -5.08 -3.59
CA PHE A 88 -0.53 -4.75 -2.75
C PHE A 88 -0.48 -3.25 -2.39
N ARG A 89 -0.74 -2.37 -3.37
CA ARG A 89 -0.84 -0.93 -3.15
C ARG A 89 -1.91 -0.59 -2.13
N GLN A 90 -3.10 -1.19 -2.25
CA GLN A 90 -4.21 -0.96 -1.33
C GLN A 90 -3.90 -1.44 0.10
N LEU A 91 -3.28 -2.62 0.25
CA LEU A 91 -2.82 -3.12 1.54
C LEU A 91 -1.87 -2.12 2.21
N TYR A 92 -0.88 -1.63 1.48
CA TYR A 92 0.10 -0.70 2.03
C TYR A 92 -0.52 0.66 2.38
N GLN A 93 -1.46 1.16 1.56
CA GLN A 93 -2.19 2.39 1.86
C GLN A 93 -2.98 2.29 3.17
N GLN A 94 -3.69 1.18 3.40
CA GLN A 94 -4.42 0.99 4.66
C GLN A 94 -3.50 0.89 5.88
N ILE A 95 -2.32 0.25 5.73
CA ILE A 95 -1.30 0.23 6.80
C ILE A 95 -0.84 1.65 7.12
N GLN A 96 -0.55 2.47 6.11
CA GLN A 96 -0.13 3.86 6.31
C GLN A 96 -1.22 4.71 6.97
N GLU A 97 -2.46 4.60 6.50
CA GLU A 97 -3.60 5.30 7.09
C GLU A 97 -3.77 4.93 8.56
N ARG A 98 -3.68 3.64 8.90
CA ARG A 98 -3.77 3.20 10.30
C ARG A 98 -2.61 3.73 11.14
N LEU A 99 -1.37 3.68 10.64
CA LEU A 99 -0.22 4.23 11.37
C LEU A 99 -0.35 5.75 11.60
N MET A 100 -0.89 6.49 10.64
CA MET A 100 -1.18 7.91 10.80
C MET A 100 -2.24 8.15 11.88
N LEU A 101 -3.27 7.31 11.96
CA LEU A 101 -4.26 7.38 13.04
C LEU A 101 -3.64 7.09 14.41
N GLU A 102 -2.75 6.10 14.53
CA GLU A 102 -2.02 5.85 15.78
C GLU A 102 -1.16 7.05 16.20
N HIS A 103 -0.52 7.73 15.23
CA HIS A 103 0.34 8.88 15.49
C HIS A 103 -0.44 10.14 15.88
N TYR A 104 -1.47 10.50 15.11
CA TYR A 104 -2.21 11.76 15.29
C TYR A 104 -3.49 11.62 16.14
N GLY A 105 -4.09 10.42 16.20
CA GLY A 105 -5.27 10.14 17.02
C GLY A 105 -4.97 10.20 18.52
N SER A 106 -3.72 9.98 18.93
CA SER A 106 -3.29 10.14 20.32
C SER A 106 -3.15 11.60 20.76
N GLU A 107 -2.99 12.56 19.83
CA GLU A 107 -2.76 13.98 20.16
C GLU A 107 -4.06 14.77 20.39
N ALA A 108 -5.21 14.25 19.93
CA ALA A 108 -6.51 14.91 20.06
C ALA A 108 -7.16 14.76 21.45
N THR A 109 -6.53 14.04 22.39
CA THR A 109 -7.02 13.90 23.77
C THR A 109 -6.18 14.79 24.70
N PRO A 110 -6.66 15.99 25.10
CA PRO A 110 -5.99 16.75 26.16
C PRO A 110 -6.06 15.94 27.46
N ARG A 111 -4.90 15.70 28.08
CA ARG A 111 -4.83 15.21 29.46
C ARG A 111 -5.13 16.34 30.45
#